data_AF-A0A9P5TPP4-F1
#
_entry.id   AF-A0A9P5TPP4-F1
#
_cell.length_a   1.000
_cell.length_b   1.000
_cell.length_c   1.000
_cell.angle_alpha   90.00
_cell.angle_beta   90.00
_cell.angle_gamma   90.00
#
_symmetry.space_group_name_H-M   'P 1'
#
loop_
_entity.id
_entity.type
_entity.pdbx_description
1 polymer ?
#
loop_
_entity_poly.entity_id
_entity_poly.type
_entity_poly.pdbx_seq_one_letter_code
_entity_poly.pdbx_strand_id
1 'polypeptide(L)'
;MLTSPYIAQFSFSIAALIFSLEHPEKVTRQLRFLYCALDHPRLSLANSFFTLFMCIGIIVLEVHLGIVAYRNHCGLRKAGKCSSGLDFAFYLRVLIFGAYVAFGMIVNIVSIFRPGSVVPDIYAATAGTAVFLVFGTQRDVLNTWCFWRRGPKEDEDSRPSQVSFPRRTGSPVPSDSSLTKPVRDVEDVPPLLPPKPRNTKAAEV
;
A
#
# COMPACT_ATOMS: atom_id res chain seq x y z
N MET A 1 13.37 -7.18 -0.33
CA MET A 1 12.89 -6.06 0.51
C MET A 1 12.52 -6.49 1.93
N LEU A 2 11.94 -7.68 2.14
CA LEU A 2 11.53 -8.14 3.49
C LEU A 2 12.69 -8.33 4.48
N THR A 3 13.89 -8.72 4.03
CA THR A 3 15.05 -8.95 4.89
C THR A 3 15.77 -7.68 5.36
N SER A 4 15.69 -6.60 4.58
CA SER A 4 16.40 -5.34 4.82
C SER A 4 16.18 -4.75 6.23
N PRO A 5 14.94 -4.56 6.72
CA PRO A 5 14.72 -3.98 8.05
C PRO A 5 15.27 -4.85 9.18
N TYR A 6 15.25 -6.18 9.03
CA TYR A 6 15.79 -7.09 10.04
C TYR A 6 17.31 -7.00 10.12
N ILE A 7 17.99 -6.90 8.97
CA ILE A 7 19.45 -6.74 8.94
C ILE A 7 19.83 -5.40 9.60
N ALA A 8 19.15 -4.30 9.24
CA ALA A 8 19.39 -3.00 9.86
C ALA A 8 19.16 -3.06 11.37
N GLN A 9 18.01 -3.56 11.81
CA GLN A 9 17.68 -3.71 13.24
C GLN A 9 18.72 -4.54 13.99
N PHE A 10 19.13 -5.68 13.44
CA PHE A 10 20.10 -6.57 14.05
C PHE A 10 21.48 -5.91 14.16
N SER A 11 21.90 -5.18 13.12
CA SER A 11 23.18 -4.45 13.11
C SER A 11 23.25 -3.37 14.19
N PHE A 12 22.19 -2.54 14.34
CA PHE A 12 22.13 -1.53 15.40
C PHE A 12 22.01 -2.18 16.79
N SER A 13 21.30 -3.30 16.91
CA SER A 13 21.19 -4.04 18.18
C SER A 13 22.52 -4.61 18.64
N ILE A 14 23.29 -5.23 17.72
CA ILE A 14 24.63 -5.74 18.02
C ILE A 14 25.56 -4.59 18.39
N ALA A 15 25.57 -3.51 17.61
CA ALA A 15 26.41 -2.35 17.91
C ALA A 15 26.09 -1.79 19.31
N ALA A 16 24.81 -1.60 19.64
CA ALA A 16 24.39 -1.15 20.95
C ALA A 16 24.81 -2.12 22.07
N LEU A 17 24.71 -3.43 21.84
CA LEU A 17 25.14 -4.45 22.79
C LEU A 17 26.66 -4.39 23.06
N ILE A 18 27.47 -4.30 22.00
CA ILE A 18 28.94 -4.20 22.12
C ILE A 18 29.30 -2.95 22.92
N PHE A 19 28.75 -1.78 22.58
CA PHE A 19 29.00 -0.55 23.31
C PHE A 19 28.52 -0.60 24.77
N SER A 20 27.41 -1.30 25.03
CA SER A 20 26.89 -1.49 26.38
C SER A 20 27.78 -2.39 27.24
N LEU A 21 28.49 -3.36 26.64
CA LEU A 21 29.42 -4.24 27.34
C LEU A 21 30.77 -3.57 27.61
N GLU A 22 31.22 -2.69 26.70
CA GLU A 22 32.51 -2.00 26.82
C GLU A 22 32.47 -0.85 27.83
N HIS A 23 31.32 -0.18 27.99
CA HIS A 23 31.14 0.98 28.88
C HIS A 23 29.92 0.85 29.80
N PRO A 24 29.92 -0.10 30.75
CA PRO A 24 28.78 -0.33 31.65
C PRO A 24 28.45 0.90 32.52
N GLU A 25 29.42 1.76 32.80
CA GLU A 25 29.26 3.00 33.58
C GLU A 25 28.37 4.04 32.88
N LYS A 26 28.23 3.95 31.55
CA LYS A 26 27.38 4.86 30.76
C LYS A 26 25.94 4.38 30.60
N VAL A 27 25.60 3.23 31.18
CA VAL A 27 24.23 2.72 31.18
C VAL A 27 23.49 3.37 32.35
N THR A 28 22.86 4.51 32.08
CA THR A 28 22.09 5.22 33.11
C THR A 28 20.59 4.90 32.98
N ARG A 29 19.96 4.60 34.12
CA ARG A 29 18.51 4.40 34.22
C ARG A 29 17.75 5.71 34.48
N GLN A 30 18.47 6.81 34.76
CA GLN A 30 17.86 8.06 35.21
C GLN A 30 17.13 8.83 34.09
N LEU A 31 17.53 8.66 32.82
CA LEU A 31 16.96 9.44 31.72
C LEU A 31 15.59 8.92 31.23
N ARG A 32 15.32 7.62 31.41
CA ARG A 32 14.05 6.97 31.03
C ARG A 32 13.68 5.94 32.10
N PHE A 33 12.68 6.27 32.93
CA PHE A 33 12.28 5.44 34.08
C PHE A 33 11.89 3.99 33.71
N LEU A 34 11.54 3.72 32.44
CA LEU A 34 10.99 2.45 31.98
C LEU A 34 12.04 1.47 31.42
N TYR A 35 13.24 1.91 31.03
CA TYR A 35 14.26 1.02 30.45
C TYR A 35 15.66 1.64 30.51
N CYS A 36 16.68 0.78 30.51
CA CYS A 36 18.08 1.20 30.42
C CYS A 36 18.35 1.78 29.03
N ALA A 37 18.77 3.05 28.98
CA ALA A 37 19.17 3.70 27.75
C ALA A 37 20.69 3.91 27.77
N LEU A 38 21.34 3.60 26.65
CA LEU A 38 22.75 3.87 26.46
C LEU A 38 22.94 5.36 26.13
N ASP A 39 23.58 6.11 27.02
CA ASP A 39 23.86 7.53 26.81
C ASP A 39 25.06 7.72 25.87
N HIS A 40 24.86 7.43 24.59
CA HIS A 40 25.89 7.59 23.56
C HIS A 40 25.37 8.47 22.41
N PRO A 41 25.73 9.77 22.37
CA PRO A 41 25.13 10.73 21.44
C PRO A 41 25.42 10.39 19.98
N ARG A 42 26.58 9.80 19.67
CA ARG A 42 26.94 9.39 18.30
C ARG A 42 26.05 8.28 17.76
N LEU A 43 25.70 7.30 18.61
CA LEU A 43 24.87 6.16 18.20
C LEU A 43 23.42 6.63 18.01
N SER A 44 22.92 7.44 18.95
CA SER A 44 21.59 8.05 18.82
C SER A 44 21.48 8.90 17.57
N LEU A 45 22.46 9.75 17.29
CA LEU A 45 22.50 10.59 16.10
C LEU A 45 22.51 9.77 14.80
N ALA A 46 23.33 8.72 14.73
CA ALA A 46 23.36 7.81 13.58
C ALA A 46 22.00 7.13 13.34
N ASN A 47 21.37 6.63 14.41
CA ASN A 47 20.03 6.04 14.33
C ASN A 47 18.97 7.05 13.90
N SER A 48 19.03 8.29 14.41
CA SER A 48 18.12 9.37 14.02
C SER A 48 18.25 9.72 12.53
N PHE A 49 19.47 9.86 12.01
CA PHE A 49 19.71 10.11 10.59
C PHE A 49 19.23 8.95 9.71
N PHE A 50 19.55 7.71 10.08
CA PHE A 50 19.09 6.53 9.37
C PHE A 50 17.56 6.49 9.29
N THR A 51 16.89 6.70 10.42
CA THR A 51 15.43 6.74 10.50
C THR A 51 14.86 7.87 9.64
N LEU A 52 15.49 9.06 9.66
CA LEU A 52 15.08 10.19 8.83
C LEU A 52 15.12 9.86 7.34
N PHE A 53 16.22 9.27 6.85
CA PHE A 53 16.35 8.87 5.44
C PHE A 53 15.30 7.80 5.05
N MET A 54 15.06 6.82 5.93
CA MET A 54 14.04 5.80 5.71
C MET A 54 12.64 6.42 5.65
N CYS A 55 12.30 7.35 6.53
CA CYS A 55 11.02 8.05 6.50
C CYS A 55 10.84 8.88 5.23
N ILE A 56 11.88 9.60 4.77
CA ILE A 56 11.84 10.32 3.50
C ILE A 56 11.56 9.35 2.35
N GLY A 57 12.25 8.20 2.32
CA GLY A 57 12.02 7.15 1.31
C GLY A 57 10.58 6.63 1.32
N ILE A 58 10.01 6.39 2.51
CA ILE A 58 8.61 5.96 2.67
C ILE A 58 7.67 7.01 2.09
N ILE A 59 7.87 8.30 2.38
CA ILE A 59 7.02 9.39 1.86
C ILE A 59 7.10 9.47 0.34
N VAL A 60 8.29 9.35 -0.25
CA VAL A 60 8.45 9.34 -1.71
C VAL A 60 7.70 8.16 -2.33
N LEU A 61 7.83 6.97 -1.76
CA LEU A 61 7.11 5.78 -2.20
C LEU A 61 5.60 5.95 -2.06
N GLU A 62 5.13 6.55 -0.97
CA GLU A 62 3.72 6.79 -0.72
C GLU A 62 3.12 7.80 -1.71
N VAL A 63 3.83 8.91 -1.97
CA VAL A 63 3.43 9.89 -2.99
C VAL A 63 3.37 9.23 -4.36
N HIS A 64 4.37 8.40 -4.70
CA HIS A 64 4.38 7.66 -5.96
C HIS A 64 3.20 6.68 -6.07
N LEU A 65 2.93 5.90 -5.01
CA LEU A 65 1.76 5.02 -4.91
C LEU A 65 0.45 5.80 -5.05
N GLY A 66 0.33 6.95 -4.39
CA GLY A 66 -0.80 7.85 -4.49
C GLY A 66 -1.03 8.36 -5.91
N ILE A 67 0.04 8.78 -6.60
CA ILE A 67 -0.03 9.23 -8.00
C ILE A 67 -0.46 8.08 -8.93
N VAL A 68 0.13 6.90 -8.79
CA VAL A 68 -0.23 5.73 -9.62
C VAL A 68 -1.69 5.33 -9.37
N ALA A 69 -2.11 5.28 -8.10
CA ALA A 69 -3.49 4.98 -7.73
C ALA A 69 -4.46 6.02 -8.29
N TYR A 70 -4.12 7.31 -8.17
CA TYR A 70 -4.93 8.41 -8.71
C TYR A 70 -5.06 8.32 -10.23
N ARG A 71 -3.97 8.05 -10.94
CA ARG A 71 -3.98 7.87 -12.40
C ARG A 71 -4.83 6.68 -12.81
N ASN A 72 -4.71 5.55 -12.10
CA ASN A 72 -5.51 4.36 -12.36
C ASN A 72 -7.00 4.63 -12.15
N HIS A 73 -7.35 5.29 -11.04
CA HIS A 73 -8.72 5.66 -10.74
C HIS A 73 -9.31 6.62 -11.79
N CYS A 74 -8.56 7.63 -12.23
CA CYS A 74 -8.97 8.51 -13.32
C CYS A 74 -9.16 7.77 -14.66
N GLY A 75 -8.31 6.76 -14.95
CA GLY A 75 -8.45 5.91 -16.13
C GLY A 75 -9.71 5.05 -16.10
N LEU A 76 -9.98 4.40 -14.97
CA LEU A 76 -11.19 3.60 -14.73
C LEU A 76 -12.46 4.46 -14.82
N ARG A 77 -12.43 5.69 -14.30
CA ARG A 77 -13.57 6.62 -14.38
C ARG A 77 -13.90 7.00 -15.82
N LYS A 78 -12.91 7.18 -16.68
CA LYS A 78 -13.13 7.43 -18.13
C LYS A 78 -13.73 6.23 -18.85
N ALA A 79 -13.49 5.01 -18.35
CA ALA A 79 -14.04 3.78 -18.91
C ALA A 79 -15.48 3.47 -18.44
N GLY A 80 -16.14 4.38 -17.69
CA GLY A 80 -17.54 4.23 -17.28
C GLY A 80 -17.81 3.17 -16.21
N LYS A 81 -16.78 2.47 -15.70
CA LYS A 81 -16.92 1.52 -14.59
C LYS A 81 -16.89 2.28 -13.25
N CYS A 82 -18.04 2.79 -12.83
CA CYS A 82 -18.25 3.36 -11.50
C CYS A 82 -18.28 2.26 -10.42
N SER A 83 -17.14 1.64 -10.13
CA SER A 83 -16.98 0.81 -8.92
C SER A 83 -16.70 1.71 -7.70
N SER A 84 -17.71 2.51 -7.32
CA SER A 84 -17.59 3.68 -6.44
C SER A 84 -17.21 3.40 -4.97
N GLY A 85 -17.24 2.14 -4.50
CA GLY A 85 -17.16 1.85 -3.07
C GLY A 85 -15.80 1.41 -2.53
N LEU A 86 -14.99 0.70 -3.32
CA LEU A 86 -13.82 -0.02 -2.80
C LEU A 86 -12.55 0.83 -2.76
N ASP A 87 -12.41 1.80 -3.66
CA ASP A 87 -11.17 2.57 -3.81
C ASP A 87 -10.98 3.66 -2.74
N PHE A 88 -12.08 4.22 -2.20
CA PHE A 88 -12.01 5.28 -1.19
C PHE A 88 -11.41 4.78 0.13
N ALA A 89 -11.77 3.56 0.56
CA ALA A 89 -11.25 2.98 1.80
C ALA A 89 -9.73 2.72 1.71
N PHE A 90 -9.23 2.32 0.53
CA PHE A 90 -7.81 2.17 0.29
C PHE A 90 -7.10 3.53 0.36
N TYR A 91 -7.63 4.55 -0.32
CA TYR A 91 -7.04 5.89 -0.32
C TYR A 91 -6.99 6.50 1.09
N LEU A 92 -8.06 6.37 1.86
CA LEU A 92 -8.11 6.84 3.25
C LEU A 92 -7.04 6.16 4.11
N ARG A 93 -6.82 4.85 3.96
CA ARG A 93 -5.77 4.12 4.69
C ARG A 93 -4.38 4.61 4.34
N VAL A 94 -4.10 4.80 3.06
CA VAL A 94 -2.80 5.34 2.60
C VAL A 94 -2.60 6.72 3.22
N LEU A 95 -3.61 7.60 3.14
CA LEU A 95 -3.53 8.95 3.68
C LEU A 95 -3.34 8.98 5.22
N ILE A 96 -4.03 8.10 5.96
CA ILE A 96 -3.84 7.98 7.41
C ILE A 96 -2.42 7.48 7.73
N PHE A 97 -1.94 6.48 6.98
CA PHE A 97 -0.59 5.94 7.17
C PHE A 97 0.48 7.01 6.88
N GLY A 98 0.33 7.79 5.81
CA GLY A 98 1.25 8.88 5.52
C GLY A 98 1.22 10.00 6.52
N ALA A 99 0.03 10.42 6.96
CA ALA A 99 -0.09 11.38 8.04
C ALA A 99 0.62 10.88 9.31
N TYR A 100 0.51 9.59 9.62
CA TYR A 100 1.19 8.96 10.75
C TYR A 100 2.71 8.94 10.60
N VAL A 101 3.23 8.61 9.41
CA VAL A 101 4.68 8.65 9.11
C VAL A 101 5.21 10.08 9.16
N ALA A 102 4.48 11.05 8.60
CA ALA A 102 4.83 12.46 8.65
C ALA A 102 4.88 12.97 10.10
N PHE A 103 3.92 12.59 10.94
CA PHE A 103 3.95 12.88 12.36
C PHE A 103 5.19 12.27 13.04
N GLY A 104 5.53 11.02 12.71
CA GLY A 104 6.78 10.38 13.17
C GLY A 104 8.04 11.15 12.80
N MET A 105 8.10 11.71 11.58
CA MET A 105 9.22 12.58 11.18
C MET A 105 9.31 13.83 12.03
N ILE A 106 8.18 14.50 12.29
CA ILE A 106 8.14 15.69 13.15
C ILE A 106 8.64 15.33 14.55
N VAL A 107 8.18 14.23 15.11
CA VAL A 107 8.62 13.74 16.43
C VAL A 107 10.13 13.45 16.44
N ASN A 108 10.66 12.82 15.40
CA ASN A 108 12.10 12.55 15.27
C ASN A 108 12.91 13.86 15.21
N ILE A 109 12.48 14.83 14.41
CA ILE A 109 13.11 16.16 14.33
C ILE A 109 13.09 16.85 15.70
N VAL A 110 11.94 16.86 16.38
CA VAL A 110 11.81 17.44 17.73
C VAL A 110 12.73 16.72 18.73
N SER A 111 12.87 15.39 18.63
CA SER A 111 13.77 14.61 19.48
C SER A 111 15.24 14.99 19.29
N ILE A 112 15.65 15.38 18.08
CA ILE A 112 17.01 15.87 17.81
C ILE A 112 17.26 17.20 18.54
N PHE A 113 16.28 18.09 18.55
CA PHE A 113 16.39 19.38 19.24
C PHE A 113 16.20 19.31 20.76
N ARG A 114 15.44 18.31 21.25
CA ARG A 114 15.15 18.11 22.67
C ARG A 114 15.32 16.64 23.08
N PRO A 115 16.55 16.18 23.36
CA PRO A 115 16.85 14.77 23.62
C PRO A 115 16.21 14.18 24.89
N GLY A 116 15.61 15.00 25.76
CA GLY A 116 14.86 14.57 26.95
C GLY A 116 13.35 14.39 26.75
N SER A 117 12.84 14.42 25.53
CA SER A 117 11.41 14.32 25.26
C SER A 117 10.89 12.87 25.38
N VAL A 118 9.76 12.68 26.05
CA VAL A 118 9.04 11.38 26.15
C VAL A 118 8.19 11.09 24.91
N VAL A 119 8.00 12.09 24.04
CA VAL A 119 7.17 11.99 22.83
C VAL A 119 7.58 10.84 21.88
N PRO A 120 8.86 10.64 21.51
CA PRO A 120 9.26 9.53 20.64
C PRO A 120 8.91 8.15 21.23
N ASP A 121 8.96 8.00 22.55
CA ASP A 121 8.66 6.73 23.22
C ASP A 121 7.16 6.41 23.15
N ILE A 122 6.32 7.42 23.39
CA ILE A 122 4.86 7.29 23.24
C ILE A 122 4.52 7.00 21.77
N TYR A 123 5.15 7.70 20.84
CA TYR A 123 4.96 7.46 19.41
C TYR A 123 5.32 6.02 19.04
N ALA A 124 6.48 5.52 19.48
CA ALA A 124 6.90 4.15 19.24
C ALA A 124 5.90 3.12 19.81
N ALA A 125 5.33 3.38 21.00
CA ALA A 125 4.31 2.52 21.59
C ALA A 125 3.01 2.49 20.75
N THR A 126 2.65 3.59 20.09
CA THR A 126 1.47 3.65 19.21
C THR A 126 1.68 3.05 17.82
N ALA A 127 2.94 2.85 17.39
CA ALA A 127 3.26 2.41 16.04
C ALA A 127 2.65 1.05 15.70
N GLY A 128 2.71 0.10 16.64
CA GLY A 128 2.07 -1.21 16.47
C GLY A 128 0.55 -1.10 16.26
N THR A 129 -0.10 -0.24 17.05
CA THR A 129 -1.54 0.01 16.93
C THR A 129 -1.89 0.68 15.61
N ALA A 130 -1.10 1.65 15.15
CA ALA A 130 -1.31 2.31 13.86
C ALA A 130 -1.20 1.32 12.70
N VAL A 131 -0.17 0.47 12.71
CA VAL A 131 0.03 -0.60 11.72
C VAL A 131 -1.15 -1.58 11.77
N PHE A 132 -1.55 -2.01 12.96
CA PHE A 132 -2.72 -2.88 13.14
C PHE A 132 -4.00 -2.24 12.60
N LEU A 133 -4.21 -0.94 12.80
CA LEU A 133 -5.40 -0.24 12.29
C LEU A 133 -5.36 -0.15 10.76
N VAL A 134 -4.22 0.18 10.16
CA VAL A 134 -4.07 0.28 8.70
C VAL A 134 -4.27 -1.06 8.02
N PHE A 135 -3.63 -2.14 8.51
CA PHE A 135 -3.76 -3.46 7.90
C PHE A 135 -4.99 -4.24 8.35
N GLY A 136 -5.36 -4.13 9.62
CA GLY A 136 -6.50 -4.83 10.21
C GLY A 136 -7.85 -4.29 9.77
N THR A 137 -7.94 -3.01 9.37
CA THR A 137 -9.19 -2.47 8.81
C THR A 137 -9.47 -2.94 7.40
N GLN A 138 -8.57 -3.69 6.74
CA GLN A 138 -8.82 -4.26 5.42
C GLN A 138 -10.12 -5.06 5.40
N ARG A 139 -10.98 -4.80 4.40
CA ARG A 139 -12.31 -5.42 4.33
C ARG A 139 -12.20 -6.95 4.27
N ASP A 140 -11.16 -7.46 3.65
CA ASP A 140 -10.88 -8.89 3.57
C ASP A 140 -10.49 -9.48 4.93
N VAL A 141 -9.67 -8.76 5.69
CA VAL A 141 -9.29 -9.14 7.06
C VAL A 141 -10.51 -9.09 7.99
N LEU A 142 -11.29 -8.01 7.94
CA LEU A 142 -12.53 -7.88 8.70
C LEU A 142 -13.56 -8.95 8.31
N ASN A 143 -13.72 -9.25 7.03
CA ASN A 143 -14.61 -10.32 6.57
C ASN A 143 -14.15 -11.71 7.03
N THR A 144 -12.84 -11.92 7.11
CA THR A 144 -12.26 -13.18 7.62
C THR A 144 -12.44 -13.28 9.14
N TRP A 145 -12.27 -12.19 9.88
CA TRP A 145 -12.48 -12.14 11.33
C TRP A 145 -13.96 -12.23 11.73
N CYS A 146 -14.83 -11.57 10.97
CA CYS A 146 -16.27 -11.61 11.17
C CYS A 146 -16.93 -12.85 10.55
N PHE A 147 -16.22 -13.98 10.48
CA PHE A 147 -16.79 -15.23 9.92
C PHE A 147 -18.07 -15.67 10.63
N TRP A 148 -18.19 -15.37 11.93
CA TRP A 148 -19.35 -15.59 12.78
C TRP A 148 -20.60 -14.79 12.36
N ARG A 149 -20.42 -13.71 11.59
CA ARG A 149 -21.52 -12.84 11.14
C ARG A 149 -22.06 -13.25 9.77
N ARG A 150 -21.53 -14.31 9.15
CA ARG A 150 -22.23 -14.96 8.05
C ARG A 150 -23.49 -15.57 8.65
N GLY A 151 -24.59 -14.82 8.57
CA GLY A 151 -25.91 -15.35 8.88
C GLY A 151 -26.11 -16.66 8.12
N PRO A 152 -26.96 -17.56 8.61
CA PRO A 152 -27.36 -18.73 7.85
C PRO A 152 -27.69 -18.22 6.46
N LYS A 153 -26.95 -18.66 5.44
CA LYS A 153 -27.47 -18.55 4.09
C LYS A 153 -28.78 -19.30 4.21
N GLU A 154 -29.91 -18.59 4.18
CA GLU A 154 -31.16 -19.23 3.84
C GLU A 154 -30.81 -20.04 2.61
N ASP A 155 -30.76 -21.35 2.81
CA ASP A 155 -30.59 -22.26 1.72
C ASP A 155 -31.66 -21.84 0.73
N GLU A 156 -31.22 -21.34 -0.41
CA GLU A 156 -32.00 -21.24 -1.64
C GLU A 156 -32.24 -22.69 -2.10
N ASP A 157 -32.79 -23.49 -1.18
CA ASP A 157 -33.40 -24.76 -1.37
C ASP A 157 -34.65 -24.47 -2.19
N SER A 158 -34.79 -25.22 -3.29
CA SER A 158 -35.94 -25.16 -4.21
C SER A 158 -35.88 -24.17 -5.39
N ARG A 159 -34.72 -23.93 -6.00
CA ARG A 159 -34.72 -23.86 -7.48
C ARG A 159 -33.73 -24.87 -8.06
N PRO A 160 -34.21 -26.00 -8.62
CA PRO A 160 -33.35 -26.88 -9.38
C PRO A 160 -32.77 -26.06 -10.53
N SER A 161 -31.47 -25.81 -10.44
CA SER A 161 -30.69 -25.35 -11.57
C SER A 161 -30.82 -26.43 -12.64
N GLN A 162 -31.68 -26.16 -13.61
CA GLN A 162 -31.54 -26.72 -14.93
C GLN A 162 -30.10 -26.43 -15.36
N VAL A 163 -29.31 -27.49 -15.37
CA VAL A 163 -28.02 -27.52 -16.03
C VAL A 163 -28.27 -27.31 -17.51
N SER A 164 -28.37 -26.06 -17.95
CA SER A 164 -28.21 -25.70 -19.34
C SER A 164 -26.73 -25.85 -19.65
N PHE A 165 -26.35 -27.07 -20.01
CA PHE A 165 -25.06 -27.36 -20.61
C PHE A 165 -24.79 -26.34 -21.72
N PRO A 166 -23.59 -25.72 -21.77
CA PRO A 166 -23.16 -25.06 -22.99
C PRO A 166 -23.13 -26.14 -24.06
N ARG A 167 -24.13 -26.12 -24.94
CA ARG A 167 -24.23 -26.95 -26.12
C ARG A 167 -22.97 -26.66 -26.92
N ARG A 168 -21.99 -27.55 -26.75
CA ARG A 168 -20.78 -27.67 -27.55
C ARG A 168 -21.27 -27.92 -28.98
N THR A 169 -21.52 -26.85 -29.71
CA THR A 169 -21.79 -26.90 -31.13
C THR A 169 -20.60 -27.58 -31.77
N GLY A 170 -20.89 -28.75 -32.35
CA GLY A 170 -19.91 -29.57 -33.04
C GLY A 170 -19.17 -28.73 -34.08
N SER A 171 -17.88 -29.00 -34.16
CA SER A 171 -17.04 -28.63 -35.30
C SER A 171 -17.73 -29.09 -36.60
N PRO A 172 -17.99 -28.20 -37.56
CA PRO A 172 -18.36 -28.61 -38.91
C PRO A 172 -17.16 -29.24 -39.58
N VAL A 173 -17.37 -30.42 -40.17
CA VAL A 173 -16.50 -31.05 -41.14
C VAL A 173 -16.36 -30.12 -42.37
N PRO A 174 -15.17 -29.97 -42.97
CA PRO A 174 -15.01 -29.22 -44.20
C PRO A 174 -15.55 -30.08 -45.35
N SER A 175 -16.57 -29.57 -46.05
CA SER A 175 -16.96 -30.10 -47.36
C SER A 175 -17.04 -28.93 -48.31
N ASP A 176 -16.05 -28.89 -49.20
CA ASP A 176 -15.97 -28.07 -50.38
C ASP A 176 -17.22 -28.24 -51.24
N SER A 177 -17.93 -27.16 -51.53
CA SER A 177 -18.46 -26.88 -52.87
C SER A 177 -19.26 -25.58 -52.91
N SER A 178 -18.74 -24.66 -53.72
CA SER A 178 -19.47 -23.77 -54.64
C SER A 178 -20.55 -22.83 -54.10
N LEU A 179 -20.20 -21.54 -54.19
CA LEU A 179 -20.97 -20.53 -54.95
C LEU A 179 -22.39 -20.23 -54.45
N THR A 180 -22.56 -19.09 -53.76
CA THR A 180 -23.42 -17.94 -54.17
C THR A 180 -23.39 -16.86 -53.06
N LYS A 181 -23.03 -15.63 -53.46
CA LYS A 181 -23.04 -14.34 -52.70
C LYS A 181 -24.48 -13.89 -52.35
N PRO A 182 -24.73 -12.69 -51.77
CA PRO A 182 -24.09 -11.94 -50.67
C PRO A 182 -25.16 -11.41 -49.65
N VAL A 183 -24.74 -10.55 -48.70
CA VAL A 183 -25.51 -9.47 -48.00
C VAL A 183 -25.54 -9.57 -46.45
N ARG A 184 -24.69 -8.71 -45.86
CA ARG A 184 -24.83 -7.82 -44.68
C ARG A 184 -25.35 -8.38 -43.33
N ASP A 185 -24.52 -8.24 -42.29
CA ASP A 185 -24.59 -7.12 -41.31
C ASP A 185 -23.21 -7.02 -40.60
N VAL A 186 -22.38 -6.01 -40.91
CA VAL A 186 -22.19 -4.77 -40.11
C VAL A 186 -21.82 -5.14 -38.67
N GLU A 187 -20.56 -5.31 -38.25
CA GLU A 187 -19.38 -4.44 -38.42
C GLU A 187 -19.64 -2.96 -38.07
N ASP A 188 -20.12 -2.72 -36.85
CA ASP A 188 -20.03 -1.42 -36.16
C ASP A 188 -18.93 -1.47 -35.10
N VAL A 189 -17.68 -1.55 -35.56
CA VAL A 189 -16.53 -1.11 -34.75
C VAL A 189 -16.14 0.27 -35.29
N PRO A 190 -16.36 1.37 -34.53
CA PRO A 190 -15.99 2.69 -34.99
C PRO A 190 -14.48 2.76 -35.24
N PRO A 191 -14.04 3.34 -36.37
CA PRO A 191 -12.63 3.43 -36.70
C PRO A 191 -11.88 4.24 -35.64
N LEU A 192 -10.75 3.68 -35.19
CA LEU A 192 -9.79 4.35 -34.31
C LEU A 192 -9.39 5.69 -34.93
N LEU A 193 -9.70 6.78 -34.22
CA LEU A 193 -9.33 8.13 -34.63
C LEU A 193 -7.81 8.25 -34.77
N PRO A 194 -7.31 8.88 -35.85
CA PRO A 194 -5.90 9.11 -36.04
C PRO A 194 -5.33 9.99 -34.92
N PRO A 195 -4.07 9.78 -34.52
CA PRO A 195 -3.42 10.56 -33.47
C PRO A 195 -3.40 12.05 -33.83
N LYS A 196 -3.95 12.88 -32.95
CA LYS A 196 -3.97 14.34 -33.09
C LYS A 196 -2.53 14.86 -33.18
N PRO A 197 -2.13 15.58 -34.24
CA PRO A 197 -0.77 16.11 -34.37
C PRO A 197 -0.49 17.08 -33.21
N ARG A 198 0.62 16.83 -32.51
CA ARG A 198 1.12 17.65 -31.41
C ARG A 198 1.67 18.95 -32.04
N ASN A 199 0.94 20.04 -31.92
CA ASN A 199 1.40 21.36 -32.32
C ASN A 199 2.57 21.79 -31.43
N THR A 200 3.78 21.44 -31.85
CA THR A 200 5.02 22.02 -31.34
C THR A 200 5.18 23.40 -31.99
N LYS A 201 4.50 24.41 -31.44
CA LYS A 201 4.87 25.80 -31.72
C LYS A 201 6.18 26.05 -30.99
N ALA A 202 7.27 26.02 -31.74
CA ALA A 202 8.55 26.57 -31.34
C ALA A 202 8.33 28.04 -30.96
N ALA A 203 8.72 28.38 -29.74
CA ALA A 203 8.91 29.75 -29.32
C ALA A 203 10.30 30.17 -29.81
N GLU A 204 10.35 30.91 -30.91
CA GLU A 204 11.43 31.86 -31.18
C GLU A 204 11.05 33.17 -30.49
N VAL A 205 11.73 33.49 -29.38
CA VAL A 205 12.18 34.84 -29.00
C VAL A 205 13.45 34.68 -28.16
#